data_AF-A0A954SHI3-F1
#
_entry.id   AF-A0A954SHI3-F1
#
_cell.length_a   1.000
_cell.length_b   1.000
_cell.length_c   1.000
_cell.angle_alpha   90.00
_cell.angle_beta   90.00
_cell.angle_gamma   90.00
#
_symmetry.space_group_name_H-M   'P 1'
#
loop_
_entity.id
_entity.type
_entity.pdbx_description
1 polymer ?
#
loop_
_entity_poly.entity_id
_entity_poly.type
_entity_poly.pdbx_seq_one_letter_code
_entity_poly.pdbx_strand_id
1 'polypeptide(L)'
;MKTVHSAVAVWLMLMCLAASAYAQDNWPEFRGPLTNGQAPDAKVPVRWSETENVTWKTPLPGRAWSSPVIWGRQIWLTDGTADGKELYAVCIDRETGEVLLNRKQFELEVPPEIHKFNSFSSPSPVIEAGRVYLSWGSYGLACVDTATMETLWQRRDLECDHYRGPGSSPILYGDLLIEHYDGYDYQYVIALNKHTGDTVWRTNRPTDFGTDNGDMKKAYATPLVIEGIGQQQLISPTSKGTFAYNPQTGEEIWRVTYNEFSTPCRPLYDEENNLVIIGTGFSKGAVLAVRPDGTGDVTETHVAWIQKRGMPSKPSPLLIDGLVYTVEDKGVLSCLDVLTGEAVWQERIGGNHSASPVYAGGHIYTFAEDGRSVVFKPGRTFEEVAVNQLEEGFMSSPAVAGDALFLRTTAALYRIETPGKQ
;
A
#
# COMPACT_ATOMS: atom_id res chain seq x y z
N MET A 1 -39.49 -28.31 -11.90
CA MET A 1 -38.88 -26.99 -12.20
C MET A 1 -38.64 -26.09 -10.98
N LYS A 2 -39.42 -26.17 -9.88
CA LYS A 2 -39.19 -25.32 -8.68
C LYS A 2 -37.99 -25.75 -7.80
N THR A 3 -37.61 -27.02 -7.79
CA THR A 3 -36.52 -27.57 -6.97
C THR A 3 -35.11 -27.25 -7.48
N VAL A 4 -34.94 -27.02 -8.78
CA VAL A 4 -33.62 -26.70 -9.38
C VAL A 4 -33.22 -25.25 -9.07
N HIS A 5 -34.19 -24.33 -8.98
CA HIS A 5 -33.91 -22.91 -8.69
C HIS A 5 -33.44 -22.68 -7.24
N SER A 6 -33.96 -23.43 -6.27
CA SER A 6 -33.50 -23.35 -4.86
C SER A 6 -32.09 -23.92 -4.66
N ALA A 7 -31.71 -24.98 -5.39
CA ALA A 7 -30.37 -25.56 -5.28
C ALA A 7 -29.29 -24.62 -5.84
N VAL A 8 -29.57 -23.94 -6.97
CA VAL A 8 -28.66 -22.96 -7.57
C VAL A 8 -28.48 -21.72 -6.68
N ALA A 9 -29.56 -21.24 -6.05
CA ALA A 9 -29.48 -20.12 -5.11
C ALA A 9 -28.66 -20.45 -3.85
N VAL A 10 -28.80 -21.66 -3.31
CA VAL A 10 -28.00 -22.14 -2.16
C VAL A 10 -26.53 -22.31 -2.53
N TRP A 11 -26.23 -22.80 -3.74
CA TRP A 11 -24.86 -22.94 -4.24
C TRP A 11 -24.19 -21.58 -4.49
N LEU A 12 -24.90 -20.61 -5.06
CA LEU A 12 -24.39 -19.24 -5.24
C LEU A 12 -24.13 -18.56 -3.90
N MET A 13 -25.02 -18.76 -2.91
CA MET A 13 -24.85 -18.20 -1.56
C MET A 13 -23.66 -18.84 -0.82
N LEU A 14 -23.44 -20.15 -0.97
CA LEU A 14 -22.27 -20.85 -0.43
C LEU A 14 -20.96 -20.44 -1.11
N MET A 15 -20.98 -20.18 -2.43
CA MET A 15 -19.81 -19.65 -3.15
C MET A 15 -19.46 -18.22 -2.71
N CYS A 16 -20.45 -17.35 -2.52
CA CYS A 16 -20.21 -16.00 -1.99
C CYS A 16 -19.64 -16.04 -0.56
N LEU A 17 -20.17 -16.90 0.32
CA LEU A 17 -19.66 -17.06 1.69
C LEU A 17 -18.23 -17.63 1.74
N ALA A 18 -17.89 -18.57 0.86
CA ALA A 18 -16.54 -19.13 0.78
C ALA A 18 -15.52 -18.10 0.26
N ALA A 19 -15.90 -17.26 -0.70
CA ALA A 19 -15.05 -16.17 -1.19
C ALA A 19 -14.80 -15.10 -0.12
N SER A 20 -15.81 -14.75 0.68
CA SER A 20 -15.68 -13.81 1.80
C SER A 20 -14.80 -14.34 2.94
N ALA A 21 -14.93 -15.63 3.29
CA ALA A 21 -14.06 -16.25 4.31
C ALA A 21 -12.60 -16.38 3.84
N TYR A 22 -12.36 -16.72 2.57
CA TYR A 22 -11.01 -16.78 1.99
C TYR A 22 -10.35 -15.40 1.87
N ALA A 23 -11.14 -14.32 1.71
CA ALA A 23 -10.62 -12.96 1.67
C ALA A 23 -10.11 -12.48 3.04
N GLN A 24 -10.67 -12.99 4.15
CA GLN A 24 -10.26 -12.62 5.51
C GLN A 24 -8.89 -13.24 5.91
N ASP A 25 -8.50 -14.36 5.30
CA ASP A 25 -7.24 -15.06 5.61
C ASP A 25 -6.00 -14.52 4.90
N ASN A 26 -6.17 -13.62 3.92
CA ASN A 26 -5.11 -13.18 3.03
C ASN A 26 -4.96 -11.66 3.00
N TRP A 27 -3.72 -11.20 2.79
CA TRP A 27 -3.38 -9.79 2.64
C TRP A 27 -2.45 -9.64 1.43
N PRO A 28 -2.98 -9.78 0.19
CA PRO A 28 -2.18 -10.12 -0.98
C PRO A 28 -1.29 -9.00 -1.52
N GLU A 29 -1.56 -7.74 -1.19
CA GLU A 29 -0.82 -6.60 -1.72
C GLU A 29 -0.70 -5.47 -0.69
N PHE A 30 0.04 -4.41 -1.04
CA PHE A 30 0.10 -3.21 -0.22
C PHE A 30 -1.30 -2.67 0.06
N ARG A 31 -1.63 -2.54 1.36
CA ARG A 31 -2.96 -2.16 1.88
C ARG A 31 -4.07 -3.22 1.69
N GLY A 32 -3.70 -4.48 1.51
CA GLY A 32 -4.59 -5.62 1.72
C GLY A 32 -5.53 -5.91 0.56
N PRO A 33 -6.48 -6.85 0.76
CA PRO A 33 -7.30 -7.41 -0.32
C PRO A 33 -8.28 -6.40 -0.93
N LEU A 34 -8.62 -5.35 -0.16
CA LEU A 34 -9.46 -4.24 -0.61
C LEU A 34 -8.65 -3.04 -1.07
N THR A 35 -7.31 -3.12 -1.08
CA THR A 35 -6.36 -2.07 -1.50
C THR A 35 -6.44 -0.75 -0.72
N ASN A 36 -7.28 -0.69 0.31
CA ASN A 36 -7.63 0.50 1.06
C ASN A 36 -7.23 0.42 2.55
N GLY A 37 -6.58 -0.66 2.99
CA GLY A 37 -6.09 -0.84 4.35
C GLY A 37 -7.19 -1.21 5.34
N GLN A 38 -8.18 -1.98 4.90
CA GLN A 38 -9.33 -2.37 5.73
C GLN A 38 -9.47 -3.89 5.87
N ALA A 39 -9.80 -4.32 7.08
CA ALA A 39 -10.18 -5.68 7.47
C ALA A 39 -11.37 -5.61 8.46
N PRO A 40 -12.57 -5.22 8.00
CA PRO A 40 -13.71 -4.90 8.86
C PRO A 40 -14.09 -6.02 9.83
N ASP A 41 -13.97 -7.27 9.38
CA ASP A 41 -14.43 -8.45 10.12
C ASP A 41 -13.36 -9.08 11.04
N ALA A 42 -12.12 -8.59 11.00
CA ALA A 42 -11.01 -9.12 11.80
C ALA A 42 -11.18 -8.82 13.29
N LYS A 43 -10.87 -9.76 14.17
CA LYS A 43 -10.96 -9.59 15.64
C LYS A 43 -9.58 -9.46 16.28
N VAL A 44 -8.81 -8.52 15.76
CA VAL A 44 -7.46 -8.23 16.23
C VAL A 44 -7.47 -7.56 17.62
N PRO A 45 -6.45 -7.81 18.47
CA PRO A 45 -6.36 -7.17 19.78
C PRO A 45 -6.22 -5.65 19.67
N VAL A 46 -6.78 -4.93 20.65
CA VAL A 46 -6.61 -3.47 20.80
C VAL A 46 -5.45 -3.11 21.74
N ARG A 47 -4.93 -4.08 22.52
CA ARG A 47 -3.80 -3.91 23.43
C ARG A 47 -2.67 -4.89 23.13
N TRP A 48 -1.44 -4.42 23.20
CA TRP A 48 -0.24 -5.26 23.11
C TRP A 48 0.98 -4.52 23.65
N SER A 49 2.04 -5.28 23.92
CA SER A 49 3.37 -4.79 24.28
C SER A 49 4.41 -5.83 23.85
N GLU A 50 5.69 -5.67 24.19
CA GLU A 50 6.68 -6.74 23.95
C GLU A 50 6.34 -8.07 24.64
N THR A 51 5.44 -8.08 25.64
CA THR A 51 5.07 -9.28 26.40
C THR A 51 3.57 -9.60 26.42
N GLU A 52 2.73 -8.74 25.83
CA GLU A 52 1.27 -8.92 25.79
C GLU A 52 0.80 -9.09 24.34
N ASN A 53 0.00 -10.13 24.07
CA ASN A 53 -0.59 -10.44 22.77
C ASN A 53 0.42 -10.60 21.61
N VAL A 54 1.71 -10.73 21.89
CA VAL A 54 2.74 -11.15 20.91
C VAL A 54 2.79 -12.68 20.90
N THR A 55 2.42 -13.31 19.80
CA THR A 55 2.49 -14.78 19.67
C THR A 55 3.87 -15.25 19.23
N TRP A 56 4.52 -14.47 18.35
CA TRP A 56 5.91 -14.67 17.95
C TRP A 56 6.52 -13.37 17.44
N LYS A 57 7.85 -13.30 17.47
CA LYS A 57 8.69 -12.20 16.98
C LYS A 57 9.88 -12.79 16.22
N THR A 58 10.01 -12.44 14.94
CA THR A 58 11.06 -12.96 14.05
C THR A 58 12.01 -11.81 13.68
N PRO A 59 13.30 -11.88 14.04
CA PRO A 59 14.27 -10.86 13.66
C PRO A 59 14.41 -10.70 12.14
N LEU A 60 14.50 -9.45 11.69
CA LEU A 60 14.75 -9.05 10.31
C LEU A 60 16.02 -8.18 10.30
N PRO A 61 17.21 -8.75 10.00
CA PRO A 61 18.48 -8.04 10.13
C PRO A 61 18.75 -7.04 9.00
N GLY A 62 17.97 -7.09 7.91
CA GLY A 62 18.08 -6.13 6.83
C GLY A 62 17.44 -4.78 7.14
N ARG A 63 17.63 -3.81 6.23
CA ARG A 63 17.01 -2.49 6.30
C ARG A 63 15.98 -2.38 5.19
N ALA A 64 14.71 -2.58 5.53
CA ALA A 64 13.64 -2.52 4.55
C ALA A 64 12.27 -2.14 5.10
N TRP A 65 11.49 -1.44 4.27
CA TRP A 65 10.23 -0.79 4.67
C TRP A 65 8.99 -1.37 4.00
N SER A 66 9.15 -2.46 3.24
CA SER A 66 8.02 -3.13 2.62
C SER A 66 7.06 -3.70 3.64
N SER A 67 5.77 -3.55 3.33
CA SER A 67 4.69 -4.12 4.11
C SER A 67 4.61 -5.63 3.87
N PRO A 68 4.31 -6.43 4.91
CA PRO A 68 4.08 -7.85 4.74
C PRO A 68 2.89 -8.08 3.81
N VAL A 69 3.02 -9.06 2.91
CA VAL A 69 1.88 -9.63 2.18
C VAL A 69 1.70 -11.09 2.54
N ILE A 70 0.45 -11.54 2.58
CA ILE A 70 0.07 -12.82 3.18
C ILE A 70 -0.81 -13.61 2.22
N TRP A 71 -0.40 -14.85 1.94
CA TRP A 71 -1.24 -15.82 1.24
C TRP A 71 -1.18 -17.18 1.94
N GLY A 72 -2.29 -17.62 2.52
CA GLY A 72 -2.38 -18.79 3.37
C GLY A 72 -1.37 -18.68 4.52
N ARG A 73 -0.46 -19.65 4.60
CA ARG A 73 0.56 -19.72 5.67
C ARG A 73 1.82 -18.91 5.38
N GLN A 74 1.91 -18.20 4.26
CA GLN A 74 3.16 -17.55 3.85
C GLN A 74 3.06 -16.04 4.02
N ILE A 75 4.03 -15.46 4.71
CA ILE A 75 4.26 -14.02 4.76
C ILE A 75 5.47 -13.70 3.89
N TRP A 76 5.30 -12.83 2.91
CA TRP A 76 6.37 -12.42 2.00
C TRP A 76 6.77 -10.97 2.20
N LEU A 77 8.07 -10.72 2.09
CA LEU A 77 8.72 -9.43 2.27
C LEU A 77 9.83 -9.25 1.24
N THR A 78 10.06 -8.01 0.83
CA THR A 78 11.36 -7.60 0.30
C THR A 78 12.27 -7.18 1.46
N ASP A 79 13.53 -7.56 1.39
CA ASP A 79 14.55 -7.15 2.35
C ASP A 79 15.84 -6.77 1.64
N GLY A 80 16.80 -6.21 2.37
CA GLY A 80 18.10 -5.86 1.84
C GLY A 80 19.12 -5.55 2.93
N THR A 81 20.40 -5.76 2.63
CA THR A 81 21.47 -5.45 3.59
C THR A 81 21.49 -3.96 3.91
N ALA A 82 21.96 -3.60 5.11
CA ALA A 82 21.98 -2.20 5.55
C ALA A 82 22.82 -1.27 4.65
N ASP A 83 23.83 -1.83 3.96
CA ASP A 83 24.65 -1.14 2.97
C ASP A 83 24.04 -1.09 1.56
N GLY A 84 22.88 -1.74 1.35
CA GLY A 84 22.14 -1.76 0.09
C GLY A 84 22.73 -2.67 -1.00
N LYS A 85 23.80 -3.43 -0.71
CA LYS A 85 24.47 -4.26 -1.71
C LYS A 85 23.69 -5.49 -2.12
N GLU A 86 22.95 -6.10 -1.22
CA GLU A 86 22.25 -7.35 -1.50
C GLU A 86 20.75 -7.20 -1.21
N LEU A 87 19.93 -7.71 -2.12
CA LEU A 87 18.46 -7.60 -2.10
C LEU A 87 17.85 -8.99 -1.99
N TYR A 88 16.97 -9.19 -1.01
CA TYR A 88 16.51 -10.51 -0.58
C TYR A 88 15.00 -10.68 -0.67
N ALA A 89 14.56 -11.81 -1.20
CA ALA A 89 13.20 -12.30 -1.00
C ALA A 89 13.15 -13.09 0.32
N VAL A 90 12.22 -12.72 1.20
CA VAL A 90 12.03 -13.36 2.50
C VAL A 90 10.62 -13.94 2.57
N CYS A 91 10.51 -15.21 2.98
CA CYS A 91 9.25 -15.87 3.30
C CYS A 91 9.28 -16.37 4.74
N ILE A 92 8.24 -16.08 5.52
CA ILE A 92 8.07 -16.48 6.91
C ILE A 92 6.78 -17.30 7.04
N ASP A 93 6.81 -18.40 7.81
CA ASP A 93 5.59 -19.13 8.16
C ASP A 93 4.75 -18.27 9.12
N ARG A 94 3.52 -17.98 8.68
CA ARG A 94 2.57 -17.14 9.39
C ARG A 94 2.25 -17.65 10.79
N GLU A 95 2.24 -18.97 10.99
CA GLU A 95 1.84 -19.54 12.26
C GLU A 95 2.98 -19.60 13.27
N THR A 96 4.17 -20.02 12.83
CA THR A 96 5.32 -20.28 13.71
C THR A 96 6.30 -19.11 13.80
N GLY A 97 6.30 -18.21 12.81
CA GLY A 97 7.33 -17.17 12.67
C GLY A 97 8.65 -17.70 12.10
N GLU A 98 8.73 -18.97 11.68
CA GLU A 98 9.94 -19.55 11.11
C GLU A 98 10.24 -18.95 9.72
N VAL A 99 11.52 -18.64 9.47
CA VAL A 99 11.97 -18.18 8.15
C VAL A 99 12.05 -19.38 7.21
N LEU A 100 11.10 -19.47 6.26
CA LEU A 100 11.04 -20.52 5.24
C LEU A 100 11.99 -20.24 4.07
N LEU A 101 12.20 -18.96 3.76
CA LEU A 101 13.10 -18.51 2.70
C LEU A 101 13.79 -17.22 3.13
N ASN A 102 15.10 -17.15 2.91
CA ASN A 102 15.86 -15.90 2.89
C ASN A 102 16.89 -16.00 1.76
N ARG A 103 16.51 -15.53 0.57
CA ARG A 103 17.26 -15.77 -0.66
C ARG A 103 17.62 -14.46 -1.35
N LYS A 104 18.92 -14.26 -1.61
CA LYS A 104 19.41 -13.15 -2.43
C LYS A 104 18.83 -13.28 -3.84
N GLN A 105 18.12 -12.25 -4.28
CA GLN A 105 17.62 -12.15 -5.65
C GLN A 105 18.57 -11.30 -6.49
N PHE A 106 19.07 -10.20 -5.92
CA PHE A 106 19.90 -9.25 -6.64
C PHE A 106 21.08 -8.73 -5.80
N GLU A 107 22.08 -8.23 -6.51
CA GLU A 107 23.27 -7.60 -5.96
C GLU A 107 23.57 -6.32 -6.74
N LEU A 108 23.92 -5.26 -6.00
CA LEU A 108 24.34 -3.96 -6.46
C LEU A 108 25.81 -3.76 -6.09
N GLU A 109 26.69 -3.71 -7.10
CA GLU A 109 28.12 -3.51 -6.86
C GLU A 109 28.41 -2.19 -6.16
N VAL A 110 27.72 -1.13 -6.61
CA VAL A 110 27.80 0.22 -6.05
C VAL A 110 26.38 0.73 -5.83
N PRO A 111 25.81 0.53 -4.63
CA PRO A 111 24.50 1.06 -4.30
C PRO A 111 24.50 2.60 -4.39
N PRO A 112 23.53 3.23 -5.07
CA PRO A 112 23.40 4.68 -5.10
C PRO A 112 23.09 5.24 -3.71
N GLU A 113 23.29 6.54 -3.53
CA GLU A 113 22.78 7.23 -2.33
C GLU A 113 21.25 7.13 -2.29
N ILE A 114 20.65 7.02 -1.11
CA ILE A 114 19.20 7.04 -0.90
C ILE A 114 18.84 7.91 0.31
N HIS A 115 17.56 8.31 0.42
CA HIS A 115 17.12 9.10 1.56
C HIS A 115 17.06 8.25 2.84
N LYS A 116 17.30 8.86 4.02
CA LYS A 116 17.24 8.15 5.31
C LYS A 116 15.88 7.52 5.62
N PHE A 117 14.79 8.13 5.14
CA PHE A 117 13.42 7.62 5.28
C PHE A 117 13.09 6.53 4.26
N ASN A 118 14.03 6.13 3.42
CA ASN A 118 13.84 5.12 2.39
C ASN A 118 14.82 3.95 2.58
N SER A 119 14.60 2.87 1.84
CA SER A 119 15.49 1.73 1.67
C SER A 119 15.42 1.24 0.22
N PHE A 120 16.34 0.36 -0.17
CA PHE A 120 16.29 -0.32 -1.47
C PHE A 120 15.09 -1.26 -1.63
N SER A 121 14.44 -1.61 -0.53
CA SER A 121 13.41 -2.65 -0.42
C SER A 121 12.15 -2.09 0.26
N SER A 122 11.79 -0.85 -0.07
CA SER A 122 10.54 -0.21 0.34
C SER A 122 9.31 -0.72 -0.41
N PRO A 123 9.37 -1.04 -1.73
CA PRO A 123 8.24 -1.62 -2.42
C PRO A 123 7.78 -2.93 -1.77
N SER A 124 6.48 -3.02 -1.50
CA SER A 124 5.85 -4.24 -0.97
C SER A 124 5.64 -5.24 -2.10
N PRO A 125 5.83 -6.55 -1.86
CA PRO A 125 5.47 -7.56 -2.85
C PRO A 125 3.97 -7.54 -3.16
N VAL A 126 3.57 -8.27 -4.22
CA VAL A 126 2.18 -8.70 -4.42
C VAL A 126 2.15 -10.22 -4.61
N ILE A 127 1.18 -10.89 -4.01
CA ILE A 127 1.06 -12.35 -4.01
C ILE A 127 -0.34 -12.80 -4.46
N GLU A 128 -0.36 -13.85 -5.26
CA GLU A 128 -1.57 -14.61 -5.62
C GLU A 128 -1.31 -16.11 -5.40
N ALA A 129 -2.33 -16.93 -5.61
CA ALA A 129 -2.16 -18.38 -5.52
C ALA A 129 -1.04 -18.87 -6.46
N GLY A 130 0.02 -19.44 -5.87
CA GLY A 130 1.13 -20.07 -6.59
C GLY A 130 2.29 -19.13 -6.95
N ARG A 131 2.12 -17.80 -6.87
CA ARG A 131 3.16 -16.85 -7.28
C ARG A 131 3.22 -15.61 -6.39
N VAL A 132 4.44 -15.16 -6.13
CA VAL A 132 4.73 -13.86 -5.51
C VAL A 132 5.63 -13.04 -6.42
N TYR A 133 5.33 -11.76 -6.52
CA TYR A 133 6.02 -10.76 -7.33
C TYR A 133 6.70 -9.76 -6.42
N LEU A 134 8.02 -9.64 -6.54
CA LEU A 134 8.84 -8.79 -5.71
C LEU A 134 9.53 -7.72 -6.56
N SER A 135 9.56 -6.50 -6.06
CA SER A 135 10.13 -5.34 -6.74
C SER A 135 11.12 -4.61 -5.83
N TRP A 136 12.24 -4.20 -6.41
CA TRP A 136 13.19 -3.27 -5.80
C TRP A 136 13.32 -2.03 -6.70
N GLY A 137 12.24 -1.64 -7.37
CA GLY A 137 12.26 -0.58 -8.38
C GLY A 137 13.08 -0.98 -9.60
N SER A 138 14.05 -0.16 -10.00
CA SER A 138 14.88 -0.41 -11.18
C SER A 138 16.03 -1.37 -10.89
N TYR A 139 16.29 -1.65 -9.61
CA TYR A 139 17.35 -2.56 -9.18
C TYR A 139 17.00 -4.03 -9.49
N GLY A 140 15.71 -4.34 -9.63
CA GLY A 140 15.24 -5.60 -10.18
C GLY A 140 13.82 -5.95 -9.79
N LEU A 141 13.21 -6.85 -10.57
CA LEU A 141 11.92 -7.48 -10.31
C LEU A 141 12.05 -8.99 -10.43
N ALA A 142 11.37 -9.73 -9.58
CA ALA A 142 11.37 -11.18 -9.60
C ALA A 142 9.96 -11.75 -9.41
N CYS A 143 9.64 -12.82 -10.12
CA CYS A 143 8.53 -13.70 -9.78
C CYS A 143 9.08 -14.99 -9.19
N VAL A 144 8.49 -15.42 -8.08
CA VAL A 144 8.86 -16.65 -7.38
C VAL A 144 7.62 -17.54 -7.26
N ASP A 145 7.81 -18.84 -7.48
CA ASP A 145 6.79 -19.85 -7.23
C ASP A 145 6.66 -20.11 -5.72
N THR A 146 5.46 -19.96 -5.17
CA THR A 146 5.25 -20.00 -3.72
C THR A 146 5.31 -21.40 -3.12
N ALA A 147 5.28 -22.45 -3.95
CA ALA A 147 5.35 -23.84 -3.46
C ALA A 147 6.78 -24.35 -3.42
N THR A 148 7.54 -24.08 -4.49
CA THR A 148 8.93 -24.52 -4.68
C THR A 148 9.94 -23.50 -4.17
N MET A 149 9.53 -22.24 -3.97
CA MET A 149 10.39 -21.11 -3.63
C MET A 149 11.42 -20.75 -4.70
N GLU A 150 11.25 -21.27 -5.92
CA GLU A 150 12.14 -21.04 -7.05
C GLU A 150 11.76 -19.79 -7.83
N THR A 151 12.77 -19.05 -8.30
CA THR A 151 12.57 -17.88 -9.13
C THR A 151 12.16 -18.31 -10.53
N LEU A 152 10.98 -17.88 -10.97
CA LEU A 152 10.41 -18.19 -12.29
C LEU A 152 10.96 -17.28 -13.39
N TRP A 153 11.07 -15.98 -13.10
CA TRP A 153 11.65 -15.00 -14.01
C TRP A 153 12.18 -13.78 -13.23
N GLN A 154 13.09 -13.02 -13.85
CA GLN A 154 13.62 -11.76 -13.32
C GLN A 154 13.75 -10.70 -14.43
N ARG A 155 13.69 -9.42 -14.04
CA ARG A 155 13.93 -8.25 -14.89
C ARG A 155 14.88 -7.28 -14.19
N ARG A 156 15.79 -6.63 -14.94
CA ARG A 156 16.73 -5.58 -14.46
C ARG A 156 16.97 -4.46 -15.47
N ASP A 157 16.23 -4.48 -16.58
CA ASP A 157 16.39 -3.59 -17.72
C ASP A 157 15.43 -2.39 -17.69
N LEU A 158 14.63 -2.25 -16.62
CA LEU A 158 13.71 -1.12 -16.44
C LEU A 158 14.46 0.07 -15.84
N GLU A 159 14.89 0.99 -16.71
CA GLU A 159 15.67 2.17 -16.32
C GLU A 159 14.84 3.17 -15.52
N CYS A 160 15.42 3.66 -14.42
CA CYS A 160 14.91 4.73 -13.57
C CYS A 160 15.96 5.03 -12.49
N ASP A 161 16.48 6.25 -12.42
CA ASP A 161 17.26 6.73 -11.28
C ASP A 161 16.30 7.09 -10.14
N HIS A 162 16.21 6.23 -9.13
CA HIS A 162 15.36 6.51 -7.98
C HIS A 162 15.85 7.67 -7.12
N TYR A 163 17.16 7.98 -7.11
CA TYR A 163 17.91 8.93 -6.27
C TYR A 163 17.64 8.90 -4.76
N ARG A 164 16.39 9.00 -4.31
CA ARG A 164 15.99 8.90 -2.90
C ARG A 164 15.56 7.49 -2.50
N GLY A 165 15.65 6.52 -3.42
CA GLY A 165 15.23 5.13 -3.25
C GLY A 165 13.85 4.84 -3.86
N PRO A 166 13.54 3.59 -4.21
CA PRO A 166 12.24 3.19 -4.76
C PRO A 166 11.15 3.25 -3.68
N GLY A 167 9.88 3.18 -4.08
CA GLY A 167 8.78 3.14 -3.10
C GLY A 167 7.44 2.69 -3.66
N SER A 168 7.22 2.80 -4.97
CA SER A 168 6.02 2.27 -5.62
C SER A 168 6.02 0.74 -5.58
N SER A 169 4.94 0.15 -5.08
CA SER A 169 4.75 -1.30 -5.05
C SER A 169 4.04 -1.78 -6.33
N PRO A 170 4.32 -2.99 -6.82
CA PRO A 170 3.55 -3.60 -7.89
C PRO A 170 2.09 -3.85 -7.50
N ILE A 171 1.21 -3.87 -8.50
CA ILE A 171 -0.16 -4.37 -8.37
C ILE A 171 -0.47 -5.43 -9.45
N LEU A 172 -1.46 -6.27 -9.19
CA LEU A 172 -1.97 -7.22 -10.18
C LEU A 172 -3.30 -6.74 -10.78
N TYR A 173 -3.48 -6.96 -12.06
CA TYR A 173 -4.75 -6.73 -12.74
C TYR A 173 -4.90 -7.70 -13.93
N GLY A 174 -5.79 -8.68 -13.80
CA GLY A 174 -5.87 -9.80 -14.75
C GLY A 174 -4.54 -10.55 -14.85
N ASP A 175 -3.98 -10.61 -16.06
CA ASP A 175 -2.68 -11.20 -16.35
C ASP A 175 -1.52 -10.18 -16.33
N LEU A 176 -1.79 -8.95 -15.88
CA LEU A 176 -0.82 -7.87 -15.82
C LEU A 176 -0.24 -7.72 -14.40
N LEU A 177 1.07 -7.53 -14.35
CA LEU A 177 1.80 -6.94 -13.23
C LEU A 177 2.13 -5.49 -13.60
N ILE A 178 1.56 -4.53 -12.86
CA ILE A 178 1.69 -3.10 -13.17
C ILE A 178 2.65 -2.45 -12.18
N GLU A 179 3.58 -1.66 -12.70
CA GLU A 179 4.64 -0.98 -11.96
C GLU A 179 4.72 0.52 -12.32
N HIS A 180 5.16 1.33 -11.36
CA HIS A 180 5.38 2.76 -11.53
C HIS A 180 6.85 3.12 -11.38
N TYR A 181 7.35 3.92 -12.31
CA TYR A 181 8.70 4.46 -12.27
C TYR A 181 8.64 5.97 -12.41
N ASP A 182 8.69 6.67 -11.28
CA ASP A 182 8.73 8.13 -11.22
C ASP A 182 10.03 8.56 -10.53
N GLY A 183 11.14 8.42 -11.27
CA GLY A 183 12.50 8.71 -10.83
C GLY A 183 12.94 10.14 -11.06
N TYR A 184 14.24 10.38 -10.87
CA TYR A 184 14.91 11.65 -11.12
C TYR A 184 14.96 11.97 -12.63
N ASP A 185 15.07 10.94 -13.46
CA ASP A 185 15.31 10.97 -14.90
C ASP A 185 14.09 10.55 -15.73
N TYR A 186 13.31 9.55 -15.29
CA TYR A 186 12.19 8.97 -16.04
C TYR A 186 10.88 8.93 -15.25
N GLN A 187 9.76 9.15 -15.95
CA GLN A 187 8.40 9.03 -15.43
C GLN A 187 7.54 8.18 -16.37
N TYR A 188 7.19 6.97 -15.95
CA TYR A 188 6.36 6.06 -16.74
C TYR A 188 5.60 5.03 -15.88
N VAL A 189 4.52 4.51 -16.46
CA VAL A 189 3.80 3.33 -15.99
C VAL A 189 4.07 2.19 -16.97
N ILE A 190 4.21 0.98 -16.46
CA ILE A 190 4.44 -0.20 -17.29
C ILE A 190 3.58 -1.36 -16.79
N ALA A 191 3.04 -2.14 -17.74
CA ALA A 191 2.46 -3.45 -17.44
C ALA A 191 3.30 -4.56 -18.07
N LEU A 192 3.54 -5.59 -17.28
CA LEU A 192 4.23 -6.80 -17.66
C LEU A 192 3.24 -7.96 -17.68
N ASN A 193 3.44 -8.93 -18.55
CA ASN A 193 2.77 -10.21 -18.45
C ASN A 193 3.25 -10.90 -17.16
N LYS A 194 2.35 -11.14 -16.20
CA LYS A 194 2.73 -11.68 -14.89
C LYS A 194 3.31 -13.10 -14.94
N HIS A 195 3.12 -13.83 -16.04
CA HIS A 195 3.66 -15.17 -16.19
C HIS A 195 5.07 -15.21 -16.77
N THR A 196 5.43 -14.27 -17.64
CA THR A 196 6.72 -14.27 -18.36
C THR A 196 7.63 -13.12 -17.96
N GLY A 197 7.09 -12.04 -17.40
CA GLY A 197 7.80 -10.80 -17.14
C GLY A 197 7.96 -9.90 -18.38
N ASP A 198 7.42 -10.29 -19.54
CA ASP A 198 7.52 -9.51 -20.78
C ASP A 198 6.68 -8.24 -20.71
N THR A 199 7.17 -7.16 -21.32
CA THR A 199 6.42 -5.90 -21.37
C THR A 199 5.22 -6.01 -22.30
N VAL A 200 4.03 -5.74 -21.79
CA VAL A 200 2.78 -5.68 -22.57
C VAL A 200 2.55 -4.26 -23.08
N TRP A 201 2.64 -3.26 -22.20
CA TRP A 201 2.57 -1.86 -22.57
C TRP A 201 3.42 -1.01 -21.63
N ARG A 202 3.83 0.17 -22.10
CA ARG A 202 4.53 1.20 -21.33
C ARG A 202 4.02 2.58 -21.77
N THR A 203 3.65 3.39 -20.81
CA THR A 203 3.18 4.77 -21.03
C THR A 203 4.10 5.74 -20.32
N ASN A 204 4.80 6.58 -21.08
CA ASN A 204 5.56 7.70 -20.53
C ASN A 204 4.60 8.82 -20.12
N ARG A 205 4.84 9.46 -18.98
CA ARG A 205 3.96 10.53 -18.48
C ARG A 205 4.33 11.89 -19.08
N PRO A 206 3.39 12.59 -19.73
CA PRO A 206 3.64 13.92 -20.25
C PRO A 206 3.42 14.97 -19.14
N THR A 207 4.39 15.14 -18.25
CA THR A 207 4.33 16.18 -17.22
C THR A 207 5.34 17.29 -17.50
N ASP A 208 4.86 18.53 -17.67
CA ASP A 208 5.73 19.70 -17.62
C ASP A 208 6.05 20.01 -16.16
N PHE A 209 7.28 19.68 -15.74
CA PHE A 209 7.72 19.95 -14.38
C PHE A 209 8.12 21.41 -14.15
N GLY A 210 8.25 22.25 -15.19
CA GLY A 210 8.73 23.62 -15.07
C GLY A 210 10.11 23.75 -14.40
N THR A 211 10.90 22.66 -14.38
CA THR A 211 12.18 22.55 -13.70
C THR A 211 12.99 21.37 -14.24
N ASP A 212 14.30 21.49 -14.18
CA ASP A 212 15.26 20.41 -14.43
C ASP A 212 15.67 19.67 -13.15
N ASN A 213 15.33 20.19 -11.97
CA ASN A 213 15.57 19.53 -10.68
C ASN A 213 14.75 18.24 -10.58
N GLY A 214 15.41 17.09 -10.76
CA GLY A 214 14.79 15.77 -10.71
C GLY A 214 14.19 15.42 -9.35
N ASP A 215 14.52 16.16 -8.27
CA ASP A 215 13.85 15.97 -6.98
C ASP A 215 12.36 16.31 -7.04
N MET A 216 11.98 17.30 -7.86
CA MET A 216 10.59 17.69 -8.09
C MET A 216 9.87 16.82 -9.14
N LYS A 217 10.53 15.80 -9.71
CA LYS A 217 9.92 14.89 -10.70
C LYS A 217 9.50 13.55 -10.11
N LYS A 218 9.97 13.25 -8.90
CA LYS A 218 9.78 11.96 -8.26
C LYS A 218 8.44 11.76 -7.59
N ALA A 219 7.99 10.51 -7.59
CA ALA A 219 6.90 10.03 -6.77
C ALA A 219 7.13 8.56 -6.40
N TYR A 220 6.34 8.07 -5.44
CA TYR A 220 6.50 6.74 -4.84
C TYR A 220 5.15 6.03 -4.69
N ALA A 221 4.10 6.54 -5.35
CA ALA A 221 2.74 6.08 -5.13
C ALA A 221 2.49 4.74 -5.81
N THR A 222 1.85 3.84 -5.05
CA THR A 222 1.26 2.60 -5.56
C THR A 222 -0.11 2.92 -6.17
N PRO A 223 -0.43 2.47 -7.40
CA PRO A 223 -1.70 2.78 -8.05
C PRO A 223 -2.90 2.05 -7.45
N LEU A 224 -4.10 2.48 -7.84
CA LEU A 224 -5.37 1.79 -7.57
C LEU A 224 -6.10 1.55 -8.88
N VAL A 225 -6.66 0.35 -9.09
CA VAL A 225 -7.66 0.14 -10.14
C VAL A 225 -9.04 0.34 -9.55
N ILE A 226 -9.84 1.21 -10.16
CA ILE A 226 -11.23 1.46 -9.77
C ILE A 226 -12.17 1.04 -10.88
N GLU A 227 -13.43 0.80 -10.52
CA GLU A 227 -14.54 0.73 -11.47
C GLU A 227 -15.26 2.08 -11.49
N GLY A 228 -14.70 3.06 -12.22
CA GLY A 228 -15.33 4.37 -12.42
C GLY A 228 -16.40 4.28 -13.51
N ILE A 229 -17.41 5.17 -13.49
CA ILE A 229 -18.61 5.14 -14.35
C ILE A 229 -18.38 4.51 -15.74
N GLY A 230 -18.71 3.22 -15.86
CA GLY A 230 -18.72 2.46 -17.11
C GLY A 230 -17.38 1.90 -17.61
N GLN A 231 -16.25 2.12 -16.93
CA GLN A 231 -14.95 1.56 -17.32
C GLN A 231 -13.96 1.43 -16.15
N GLN A 232 -13.08 0.42 -16.22
CA GLN A 232 -11.99 0.29 -15.24
C GLN A 232 -10.89 1.31 -15.51
N GLN A 233 -10.38 1.91 -14.43
CA GLN A 233 -9.38 2.99 -14.50
C GLN A 233 -8.23 2.72 -13.53
N LEU A 234 -7.00 2.76 -14.01
CA LEU A 234 -5.79 2.75 -13.20
C LEU A 234 -5.49 4.18 -12.72
N ILE A 235 -5.87 4.49 -11.48
CA ILE A 235 -5.56 5.76 -10.85
C ILE A 235 -4.12 5.75 -10.35
N SER A 236 -3.35 6.69 -10.86
CA SER A 236 -1.91 6.63 -10.87
C SER A 236 -1.33 7.99 -10.44
N PRO A 237 -1.25 8.26 -9.12
CA PRO A 237 -0.65 9.49 -8.61
C PRO A 237 0.84 9.57 -8.95
N THR A 238 1.32 10.78 -9.21
CA THR A 238 2.70 11.05 -9.56
C THR A 238 3.11 12.44 -9.06
N SER A 239 4.31 12.89 -9.42
CA SER A 239 4.72 14.26 -9.15
C SER A 239 3.91 15.24 -9.99
N LYS A 240 3.43 16.31 -9.36
CA LYS A 240 2.65 17.39 -10.00
C LYS A 240 1.34 16.97 -10.67
N GLY A 241 0.84 15.77 -10.37
CA GLY A 241 -0.46 15.37 -10.86
C GLY A 241 -0.84 13.93 -10.56
N THR A 242 -2.03 13.56 -10.98
CA THR A 242 -2.52 12.19 -10.97
C THR A 242 -3.15 11.92 -12.32
N PHE A 243 -2.83 10.76 -12.89
CA PHE A 243 -3.33 10.32 -14.17
C PHE A 243 -4.21 9.09 -13.96
N ALA A 244 -5.27 8.98 -14.74
CA ALA A 244 -6.03 7.75 -14.90
C ALA A 244 -5.73 7.14 -16.26
N TYR A 245 -5.46 5.84 -16.28
CA TYR A 245 -5.23 5.09 -17.51
C TYR A 245 -6.22 3.97 -17.68
N ASN A 246 -6.44 3.53 -18.91
CA ASN A 246 -7.01 2.22 -19.15
C ASN A 246 -5.98 1.17 -18.68
N PRO A 247 -6.30 0.31 -17.69
CA PRO A 247 -5.32 -0.62 -17.13
C PRO A 247 -4.86 -1.70 -18.11
N GLN A 248 -5.61 -1.98 -19.18
CA GLN A 248 -5.23 -2.97 -20.20
C GLN A 248 -4.35 -2.40 -21.32
N THR A 249 -4.50 -1.13 -21.66
CA THR A 249 -3.80 -0.52 -22.80
C THR A 249 -2.75 0.51 -22.39
N GLY A 250 -2.84 1.04 -21.17
CA GLY A 250 -2.01 2.15 -20.70
C GLY A 250 -2.39 3.51 -21.27
N GLU A 251 -3.50 3.61 -22.02
CA GLU A 251 -3.96 4.87 -22.61
C GLU A 251 -4.50 5.83 -21.53
N GLU A 252 -4.09 7.09 -21.58
CA GLU A 252 -4.58 8.13 -20.65
C GLU A 252 -6.08 8.38 -20.89
N ILE A 253 -6.85 8.36 -19.79
CA ILE A 253 -8.27 8.68 -19.76
C ILE A 253 -8.43 10.15 -19.35
N TRP A 254 -7.91 10.50 -18.17
CA TRP A 254 -7.94 11.85 -17.63
C TRP A 254 -6.71 12.11 -16.75
N ARG A 255 -6.47 13.39 -16.46
CA ARG A 255 -5.46 13.82 -15.49
C ARG A 255 -5.91 15.04 -14.69
N VAL A 256 -5.40 15.14 -13.47
CA VAL A 256 -5.43 16.35 -12.64
C VAL A 256 -4.00 16.77 -12.36
N THR A 257 -3.72 18.06 -12.41
CA THR A 257 -2.38 18.61 -12.12
C THR A 257 -2.36 19.43 -10.83
N TYR A 258 -1.23 19.44 -10.15
CA TYR A 258 -0.96 20.22 -8.94
C TYR A 258 0.53 20.57 -8.85
N ASN A 259 0.97 21.32 -7.83
CA ASN A 259 2.36 21.80 -7.76
C ASN A 259 3.26 20.96 -6.83
N GLU A 260 2.64 20.18 -5.96
CA GLU A 260 3.29 19.28 -5.01
C GLU A 260 3.90 18.05 -5.72
N PHE A 261 4.77 17.33 -5.03
CA PHE A 261 5.57 16.24 -5.60
C PHE A 261 5.91 15.19 -4.54
N SER A 262 6.60 14.11 -4.89
CA SER A 262 6.99 13.06 -3.93
C SER A 262 5.81 12.40 -3.23
N THR A 263 4.67 12.24 -3.90
CA THR A 263 3.51 11.53 -3.32
C THR A 263 3.80 10.04 -3.18
N PRO A 264 3.68 9.45 -1.97
CA PRO A 264 3.74 8.01 -1.74
C PRO A 264 2.37 7.41 -1.40
N CYS A 265 1.35 8.25 -1.23
CA CYS A 265 0.02 7.83 -0.79
C CYS A 265 -0.66 7.01 -1.88
N ARG A 266 -1.11 5.80 -1.55
CA ARG A 266 -2.07 5.08 -2.41
C ARG A 266 -3.40 5.85 -2.39
N PRO A 267 -4.02 6.14 -3.55
CA PRO A 267 -5.31 6.83 -3.59
C PRO A 267 -6.42 5.89 -3.07
N LEU A 268 -7.56 6.47 -2.68
CA LEU A 268 -8.77 5.74 -2.29
C LEU A 268 -9.89 6.04 -3.27
N TYR A 269 -10.85 5.13 -3.37
CA TYR A 269 -12.08 5.35 -4.13
C TYR A 269 -13.28 5.26 -3.21
N ASP A 270 -14.08 6.33 -3.20
CA ASP A 270 -15.42 6.37 -2.66
C ASP A 270 -16.40 6.01 -3.77
N GLU A 271 -16.78 4.73 -3.83
CA GLU A 271 -17.74 4.21 -4.81
C GLU A 271 -19.12 4.84 -4.63
N GLU A 272 -19.53 5.13 -3.39
CA GLU A 272 -20.87 5.66 -3.09
C GLU A 272 -21.06 7.07 -3.66
N ASN A 273 -20.04 7.92 -3.53
CA ASN A 273 -20.09 9.31 -3.98
C ASN A 273 -19.33 9.56 -5.29
N ASN A 274 -18.73 8.53 -5.87
CA ASN A 274 -17.88 8.59 -7.06
C ASN A 274 -16.74 9.62 -6.92
N LEU A 275 -15.96 9.52 -5.85
CA LEU A 275 -14.83 10.40 -5.56
C LEU A 275 -13.53 9.61 -5.40
N VAL A 276 -12.48 10.02 -6.09
CA VAL A 276 -11.13 9.52 -5.85
C VAL A 276 -10.40 10.48 -4.90
N ILE A 277 -9.93 9.95 -3.78
CA ILE A 277 -9.21 10.70 -2.76
C ILE A 277 -7.71 10.53 -2.96
N ILE A 278 -7.01 11.64 -3.18
CA ILE A 278 -5.60 11.66 -3.58
C ILE A 278 -4.81 12.50 -2.57
N GLY A 279 -3.64 12.01 -2.15
CA GLY A 279 -2.64 12.83 -1.44
C GLY A 279 -1.64 13.42 -2.43
N THR A 280 -1.34 14.72 -2.34
CA THR A 280 -0.45 15.40 -3.31
C THR A 280 1.04 15.30 -2.96
N GLY A 281 1.37 14.82 -1.76
CA GLY A 281 2.75 14.61 -1.32
C GLY A 281 3.36 15.81 -0.60
N PHE A 282 4.58 16.17 -0.97
CA PHE A 282 5.45 17.11 -0.27
C PHE A 282 5.35 18.55 -0.81
N SER A 283 6.00 19.51 -0.12
CA SER A 283 6.04 20.94 -0.49
C SER A 283 4.68 21.66 -0.38
N LYS A 284 3.99 21.42 0.76
CA LYS A 284 2.60 21.81 1.12
C LYS A 284 1.55 20.77 0.72
N GLY A 285 1.76 19.54 1.19
CA GLY A 285 0.84 18.43 0.97
C GLY A 285 -0.62 18.77 1.23
N ALA A 286 -1.46 18.25 0.36
CA ALA A 286 -2.90 18.41 0.37
C ALA A 286 -3.56 17.05 0.13
N VAL A 287 -4.83 16.96 0.49
CA VAL A 287 -5.72 15.89 0.03
C VAL A 287 -6.75 16.51 -0.89
N LEU A 288 -6.99 15.89 -2.04
CA LEU A 288 -8.03 16.32 -2.98
C LEU A 288 -8.99 15.19 -3.27
N ALA A 289 -10.26 15.54 -3.51
CA ALA A 289 -11.24 14.64 -4.09
C ALA A 289 -11.48 15.02 -5.55
N VAL A 290 -11.44 14.02 -6.43
CA VAL A 290 -11.61 14.19 -7.87
C VAL A 290 -12.70 13.25 -8.36
N ARG A 291 -13.63 13.76 -9.16
CA ARG A 291 -14.63 12.92 -9.83
C ARG A 291 -13.98 12.20 -11.03
N PRO A 292 -14.01 10.85 -11.10
CA PRO A 292 -13.30 10.08 -12.12
C PRO A 292 -14.14 9.83 -13.40
N ASP A 293 -15.10 10.71 -13.69
CA ASP A 293 -16.03 10.60 -14.83
C ASP A 293 -15.70 11.55 -15.99
N GLY A 294 -14.56 12.24 -15.93
CA GLY A 294 -14.08 13.14 -16.97
C GLY A 294 -13.11 12.50 -17.98
N THR A 295 -12.66 13.31 -18.93
CA THR A 295 -11.66 12.94 -19.95
C THR A 295 -10.68 14.08 -20.20
N GLY A 296 -9.41 13.77 -20.46
CA GLY A 296 -8.35 14.77 -20.70
C GLY A 296 -7.93 15.51 -19.43
N ASP A 297 -7.53 16.77 -19.56
CA ASP A 297 -7.18 17.58 -18.39
C ASP A 297 -8.44 18.06 -17.65
N VAL A 298 -8.65 17.50 -16.47
CA VAL A 298 -9.85 17.76 -15.65
C VAL A 298 -9.57 18.64 -14.44
N THR A 299 -8.39 19.27 -14.38
CA THR A 299 -7.90 20.04 -13.21
C THR A 299 -8.91 21.09 -12.74
N GLU A 300 -9.46 21.88 -13.67
CA GLU A 300 -10.39 22.97 -13.35
C GLU A 300 -11.86 22.52 -13.26
N THR A 301 -12.17 21.28 -13.64
CA THR A 301 -13.56 20.85 -13.86
C THR A 301 -14.01 19.75 -12.91
N HIS A 302 -13.12 18.84 -12.48
CA HIS A 302 -13.50 17.63 -11.73
C HIS A 302 -12.94 17.55 -10.32
N VAL A 303 -12.10 18.51 -9.90
CA VAL A 303 -11.72 18.64 -8.49
C VAL A 303 -12.94 19.09 -7.69
N ALA A 304 -13.44 18.23 -6.81
CA ALA A 304 -14.60 18.50 -5.96
C ALA A 304 -14.22 19.41 -4.78
N TRP A 305 -13.08 19.11 -4.14
CA TRP A 305 -12.53 19.92 -3.05
C TRP A 305 -11.03 19.65 -2.86
N ILE A 306 -10.36 20.57 -2.16
CA ILE A 306 -8.95 20.46 -1.75
C ILE A 306 -8.83 20.85 -0.28
N GLN A 307 -8.30 19.95 0.55
CA GLN A 307 -7.90 20.22 1.93
C GLN A 307 -6.38 20.34 2.01
N LYS A 308 -5.88 21.39 2.67
CA LYS A 308 -4.43 21.71 2.75
C LYS A 308 -3.89 21.68 4.18
N ARG A 309 -4.75 21.75 5.19
CA ARG A 309 -4.32 21.98 6.56
C ARG A 309 -4.09 20.66 7.30
N GLY A 310 -2.84 20.39 7.65
CA GLY A 310 -2.48 19.22 8.46
C GLY A 310 -2.64 17.90 7.71
N MET A 311 -2.32 17.90 6.42
CA MET A 311 -2.45 16.75 5.53
C MET A 311 -1.16 15.93 5.47
N PRO A 312 -1.27 14.61 5.24
CA PRO A 312 -0.14 13.70 5.20
C PRO A 312 0.76 13.98 4.01
N SER A 313 2.07 13.79 4.20
CA SER A 313 3.01 13.63 3.09
C SER A 313 3.36 12.17 2.85
N LYS A 314 3.31 11.29 3.88
CA LYS A 314 3.62 9.86 3.75
C LYS A 314 2.45 8.90 3.95
N PRO A 315 1.76 8.90 5.12
CA PRO A 315 0.76 7.86 5.41
C PRO A 315 -0.45 7.99 4.49
N SER A 316 -0.86 6.90 3.81
CA SER A 316 -2.08 6.97 2.99
C SER A 316 -3.34 6.92 3.85
N PRO A 317 -4.40 7.63 3.46
CA PRO A 317 -5.62 7.76 4.27
C PRO A 317 -6.41 6.46 4.43
N LEU A 318 -7.46 6.49 5.25
CA LEU A 318 -8.57 5.52 5.28
C LEU A 318 -9.87 6.23 4.93
N LEU A 319 -10.81 5.54 4.30
CA LEU A 319 -12.17 6.03 4.04
C LEU A 319 -13.17 5.06 4.67
N ILE A 320 -13.91 5.51 5.68
CA ILE A 320 -14.86 4.67 6.43
C ILE A 320 -16.11 5.50 6.68
N ASP A 321 -17.27 5.00 6.26
CA ASP A 321 -18.58 5.62 6.49
C ASP A 321 -18.65 7.11 6.11
N GLY A 322 -18.13 7.46 4.93
CA GLY A 322 -18.10 8.84 4.43
C GLY A 322 -17.10 9.76 5.13
N LEU A 323 -16.18 9.21 5.92
CA LEU A 323 -15.14 9.95 6.63
C LEU A 323 -13.74 9.53 6.16
N VAL A 324 -12.92 10.52 5.81
CA VAL A 324 -11.51 10.33 5.44
C VAL A 324 -10.63 10.55 6.67
N TYR A 325 -9.89 9.54 7.08
CA TYR A 325 -8.95 9.61 8.19
C TYR A 325 -7.53 9.74 7.66
N THR A 326 -6.83 10.78 8.07
CA THR A 326 -5.45 11.05 7.66
C THR A 326 -4.56 11.21 8.89
N VAL A 327 -3.31 10.75 8.80
CA VAL A 327 -2.29 10.99 9.82
C VAL A 327 -1.16 11.80 9.20
N GLU A 328 -1.02 13.07 9.59
CA GLU A 328 0.14 13.88 9.21
C GLU A 328 1.42 13.32 9.83
N ASP A 329 2.54 13.51 9.14
CA ASP A 329 3.84 12.93 9.45
C ASP A 329 4.32 13.19 10.90
N LYS A 330 3.83 14.21 11.60
CA LYS A 330 4.16 14.54 13.01
C LYS A 330 3.01 14.24 13.99
N GLY A 331 2.14 13.30 13.65
CA GLY A 331 1.12 12.78 14.56
C GLY A 331 -0.08 13.70 14.75
N VAL A 332 -0.47 14.45 13.72
CA VAL A 332 -1.80 15.10 13.69
C VAL A 332 -2.75 14.17 12.95
N LEU A 333 -3.68 13.58 13.69
CA LEU A 333 -4.78 12.80 13.17
C LEU A 333 -5.92 13.74 12.79
N SER A 334 -6.43 13.62 11.57
CA SER A 334 -7.58 14.39 11.09
C SER A 334 -8.67 13.45 10.58
N CYS A 335 -9.92 13.79 10.86
CA CYS A 335 -11.09 13.18 10.25
C CYS A 335 -11.78 14.24 9.39
N LEU A 336 -11.94 13.95 8.11
CA LEU A 336 -12.56 14.85 7.13
C LEU A 336 -13.88 14.26 6.65
N ASP A 337 -14.84 15.11 6.35
CA ASP A 337 -16.06 14.71 5.66
C ASP A 337 -15.77 14.50 4.16
N VAL A 338 -16.04 13.32 3.61
CA VAL A 338 -15.60 12.93 2.25
C VAL A 338 -16.21 13.81 1.16
N LEU A 339 -17.39 14.39 1.39
CA LEU A 339 -18.09 15.20 0.40
C LEU A 339 -17.55 16.63 0.31
N THR A 340 -17.04 17.15 1.43
CA THR A 340 -16.66 18.57 1.54
C THR A 340 -15.16 18.78 1.75
N GLY A 341 -14.44 17.77 2.25
CA GLY A 341 -13.05 17.88 2.67
C GLY A 341 -12.84 18.68 3.96
N GLU A 342 -13.93 19.13 4.60
CA GLU A 342 -13.85 19.88 5.86
C GLU A 342 -13.49 18.96 7.02
N ALA A 343 -12.64 19.46 7.92
CA ALA A 343 -12.28 18.73 9.12
C ALA A 343 -13.48 18.62 10.07
N VAL A 344 -13.89 17.39 10.36
CA VAL A 344 -14.87 17.09 11.41
C VAL A 344 -14.21 17.23 12.78
N TRP A 345 -12.98 16.72 12.91
CA TRP A 345 -12.14 16.90 14.09
C TRP A 345 -10.65 16.70 13.74
N GLN A 346 -9.77 17.22 14.60
CA GLN A 346 -8.31 17.01 14.54
C GLN A 346 -7.76 16.79 15.94
N GLU A 347 -6.87 15.82 16.09
CA GLU A 347 -6.25 15.46 17.37
C GLU A 347 -4.76 15.21 17.22
N ARG A 348 -4.00 15.43 18.30
CA ARG A 348 -2.56 15.17 18.33
C ARG A 348 -2.28 13.88 19.08
N ILE A 349 -1.85 12.85 18.35
CA ILE A 349 -1.55 11.52 18.89
C ILE A 349 -0.06 11.32 19.22
N GLY A 350 0.78 12.27 18.82
CA GLY A 350 2.24 12.23 19.03
C GLY A 350 2.95 11.27 18.08
N GLY A 351 4.28 11.16 18.21
CA GLY A 351 5.11 10.36 17.32
C GLY A 351 5.28 10.96 15.92
N ASN A 352 6.22 10.42 15.16
CA ASN A 352 6.31 10.65 13.71
C ASN A 352 5.70 9.44 12.99
N HIS A 353 5.06 9.65 11.85
CA HIS A 353 4.43 8.59 11.08
C HIS A 353 4.97 8.50 9.66
N SER A 354 5.39 7.29 9.30
CA SER A 354 5.66 6.87 7.92
C SER A 354 4.68 5.78 7.47
N ALA A 355 4.37 4.85 8.38
CA ALA A 355 3.41 3.78 8.17
C ALA A 355 1.98 4.33 8.00
N SER A 356 1.23 3.70 7.10
CA SER A 356 -0.19 4.01 6.93
C SER A 356 -1.03 3.36 8.03
N PRO A 357 -2.11 4.00 8.48
CA PRO A 357 -3.05 3.37 9.41
C PRO A 357 -3.82 2.22 8.74
N VAL A 358 -4.34 1.32 9.57
CA VAL A 358 -5.21 0.21 9.14
C VAL A 358 -6.52 0.25 9.92
N TYR A 359 -7.64 -0.09 9.27
CA TYR A 359 -8.91 -0.33 9.92
C TYR A 359 -9.12 -1.84 10.09
N ALA A 360 -9.38 -2.28 11.32
CA ALA A 360 -9.66 -3.67 11.60
C ALA A 360 -10.65 -3.80 12.78
N GLY A 361 -11.68 -4.65 12.63
CA GLY A 361 -12.57 -4.99 13.74
C GLY A 361 -13.24 -3.80 14.43
N GLY A 362 -13.65 -2.78 13.67
CA GLY A 362 -14.29 -1.58 14.24
C GLY A 362 -13.33 -0.55 14.83
N HIS A 363 -12.01 -0.70 14.65
CA HIS A 363 -11.00 0.22 15.17
C HIS A 363 -10.01 0.65 14.09
N ILE A 364 -9.47 1.85 14.22
CA ILE A 364 -8.35 2.35 13.41
C ILE A 364 -7.08 2.30 14.26
N TYR A 365 -6.01 1.81 13.67
CA TYR A 365 -4.70 1.63 14.30
C TYR A 365 -3.67 2.50 13.58
N THR A 366 -2.94 3.32 14.32
CA THR A 366 -1.78 4.09 13.82
C THR A 366 -0.49 3.50 14.34
N PHE A 367 0.61 3.69 13.60
CA PHE A 367 1.92 3.09 13.89
C PHE A 367 3.01 4.16 13.69
N ALA A 368 3.72 4.51 14.75
CA ALA A 368 4.73 5.57 14.75
C ALA A 368 6.16 5.04 14.61
N GLU A 369 7.06 5.90 14.12
CA GLU A 369 8.49 5.62 13.92
C GLU A 369 9.24 5.32 15.22
N ASP A 370 8.63 5.55 16.40
CA ASP A 370 9.19 5.27 17.72
C ASP A 370 8.55 4.03 18.40
N GLY A 371 7.72 3.27 17.68
CA GLY A 371 7.08 2.05 18.19
C GLY A 371 5.74 2.30 18.90
N ARG A 372 5.35 3.56 19.06
CA ARG A 372 4.03 3.93 19.60
C ARG A 372 2.94 3.56 18.60
N SER A 373 1.83 3.03 19.09
CA SER A 373 0.63 2.81 18.30
C SER A 373 -0.61 3.32 19.02
N VAL A 374 -1.49 4.05 18.32
CA VAL A 374 -2.75 4.55 18.89
C VAL A 374 -3.92 3.85 18.21
N VAL A 375 -4.83 3.33 19.03
CA VAL A 375 -6.05 2.64 18.59
C VAL A 375 -7.24 3.50 18.98
N PHE A 376 -8.12 3.78 18.04
CA PHE A 376 -9.31 4.61 18.25
C PHE A 376 -10.47 4.11 17.41
N LYS A 377 -11.70 4.51 17.75
CA LYS A 377 -12.87 4.16 16.95
C LYS A 377 -13.10 5.15 15.81
N PRO A 378 -13.55 4.69 14.63
CA PRO A 378 -14.05 5.61 13.61
C PRO A 378 -15.30 6.33 14.12
N GLY A 379 -15.51 7.56 13.67
CA GLY A 379 -16.70 8.35 13.97
C GLY A 379 -16.48 9.85 13.87
N ARG A 380 -17.57 10.60 14.05
CA ARG A 380 -17.55 12.07 14.04
C ARG A 380 -17.01 12.70 15.34
N THR A 381 -16.53 11.88 16.27
CA THR A 381 -15.80 12.29 17.47
C THR A 381 -14.60 11.37 17.65
N PHE A 382 -13.49 11.91 18.15
CA PHE A 382 -12.33 11.09 18.49
C PHE A 382 -12.58 10.30 19.78
N GLU A 383 -12.47 8.98 19.71
CA GLU A 383 -12.57 8.08 20.85
C GLU A 383 -11.34 7.15 20.89
N GLU A 384 -10.32 7.54 21.65
CA GLU A 384 -9.15 6.70 21.91
C GLU A 384 -9.54 5.46 22.73
N VAL A 385 -9.09 4.29 22.28
CA VAL A 385 -9.32 2.98 22.92
C VAL A 385 -8.06 2.49 23.62
N ALA A 386 -6.90 2.65 22.99
CA ALA A 386 -5.64 2.16 23.53
C ALA A 386 -4.43 2.90 22.95
N VAL A 387 -3.34 2.87 23.73
CA VAL A 387 -2.00 3.21 23.28
C VAL A 387 -1.10 2.02 23.59
N ASN A 388 -0.32 1.59 22.61
CA ASN A 388 0.61 0.47 22.70
C ASN A 388 2.03 0.95 22.39
N GLN A 389 3.02 0.19 22.83
CA GLN A 389 4.44 0.50 22.63
C GLN A 389 5.22 -0.78 22.37
N LEU A 390 5.95 -0.81 21.25
CA LEU A 390 7.04 -1.77 21.00
C LEU A 390 8.40 -1.06 21.16
N GLU A 391 9.46 -1.82 21.34
CA GLU A 391 10.82 -1.27 21.48
C GLU A 391 11.30 -0.58 20.19
N GLU A 392 10.92 -1.16 19.05
CA GLU A 392 11.35 -0.76 17.72
C GLU A 392 10.20 -0.15 16.92
N GLY A 393 10.53 0.80 16.05
CA GLY A 393 9.56 1.64 15.36
C GLY A 393 9.08 1.14 14.01
N PHE A 394 8.07 1.84 13.48
CA PHE A 394 7.42 1.46 12.22
C PHE A 394 7.76 2.42 11.08
N MET A 395 8.36 1.86 10.03
CA MET A 395 8.41 2.48 8.70
C MET A 395 7.43 1.82 7.72
N SER A 396 7.09 0.56 7.98
CA SER A 396 6.20 -0.28 7.19
C SER A 396 4.76 -0.16 7.69
N SER A 397 3.80 -0.28 6.77
CA SER A 397 2.38 -0.44 7.15
C SER A 397 2.12 -1.89 7.60
N PRO A 398 1.11 -2.15 8.44
CA PRO A 398 0.80 -3.49 8.91
C PRO A 398 0.08 -4.33 7.84
N ALA A 399 0.02 -5.64 8.07
CA ALA A 399 -0.96 -6.52 7.43
C ALA A 399 -1.94 -7.08 8.46
N VAL A 400 -3.14 -7.42 8.01
CA VAL A 400 -4.16 -8.13 8.81
C VAL A 400 -4.48 -9.42 8.09
N ALA A 401 -4.45 -10.55 8.79
CA ALA A 401 -4.93 -11.82 8.26
C ALA A 401 -5.54 -12.65 9.39
N GLY A 402 -6.76 -13.14 9.17
CA GLY A 402 -7.58 -13.72 10.23
C GLY A 402 -7.85 -12.70 11.35
N ASP A 403 -7.49 -13.08 12.57
CA ASP A 403 -7.64 -12.25 13.78
C ASP A 403 -6.28 -11.71 14.29
N ALA A 404 -5.25 -11.70 13.44
CA ALA A 404 -3.90 -11.26 13.78
C ALA A 404 -3.44 -10.02 12.98
N LEU A 405 -2.68 -9.16 13.65
CA LEU A 405 -1.87 -8.11 13.04
C LEU A 405 -0.45 -8.62 12.80
N PHE A 406 0.09 -8.35 11.63
CA PHE A 406 1.48 -8.62 11.29
C PHE A 406 2.22 -7.29 11.15
N LEU A 407 3.08 -7.01 12.12
CA LEU A 407 3.71 -5.71 12.27
C LEU A 407 5.20 -5.82 12.00
N ARG A 408 5.64 -5.20 10.90
CA ARG A 408 7.07 -5.08 10.59
C ARG A 408 7.63 -3.80 11.22
N THR A 409 8.49 -3.96 12.21
CA THR A 409 9.31 -2.87 12.77
C THR A 409 10.62 -2.72 11.99
N THR A 410 11.46 -1.78 12.42
CA THR A 410 12.83 -1.60 11.93
C THR A 410 13.75 -2.80 12.17
N ALA A 411 13.39 -3.75 13.04
CA ALA A 411 14.26 -4.86 13.43
C ALA A 411 13.60 -6.25 13.40
N ALA A 412 12.27 -6.36 13.35
CA ALA A 412 11.58 -7.63 13.43
C ALA A 412 10.19 -7.61 12.79
N LEU A 413 9.66 -8.80 12.48
CA LEU A 413 8.25 -9.03 12.20
C LEU A 413 7.58 -9.60 13.45
N TYR A 414 6.47 -9.02 13.86
CA TYR A 414 5.66 -9.49 14.97
C TYR A 414 4.33 -10.04 14.45
N ARG A 415 3.84 -11.11 15.07
CA ARG A 415 2.41 -11.46 15.04
C ARG A 415 1.77 -11.05 16.36
N ILE A 416 0.80 -10.16 16.27
CA ILE A 416 -0.01 -9.70 17.40
C ILE A 416 -1.41 -10.28 17.28
N GLU A 417 -1.82 -11.08 18.25
CA GLU A 417 -3.09 -11.79 18.26
C GLU A 417 -3.50 -12.06 19.70
N THR A 418 -4.78 -11.99 20.02
CA THR A 418 -5.26 -12.45 21.32
C THR A 418 -5.12 -13.97 21.37
N PRO A 419 -4.32 -14.54 22.29
CA PRO A 419 -4.21 -15.98 22.42
C PRO A 419 -5.61 -16.57 22.64
N GLY A 420 -6.00 -17.56 21.83
CA GLY A 420 -7.21 -18.32 22.09
C GLY A 420 -7.17 -18.88 23.50
N LYS A 421 -8.31 -18.88 24.21
CA LYS A 421 -8.40 -19.59 25.49
C LYS A 421 -8.01 -21.06 25.23
N GLN A 422 -6.86 -21.49 25.75
CA GLN A 422 -6.49 -22.90 25.78
C GLN A 422 -7.49 -23.71 26.60
#